data_AF-A0AAW6U6F6-F1
#
_entry.id   AF-A0AAW6U6F6-F1
#
_cell.length_a   1.000
_cell.length_b   1.000
_cell.length_c   1.000
_cell.angle_alpha   90.00
_cell.angle_beta   90.00
_cell.angle_gamma   90.00
#
_symmetry.space_group_name_H-M   'P 1'
#
loop_
_entity.id
_entity.type
_entity.pdbx_description
1 polymer ?
#
loop_
_entity_poly.entity_id
_entity_poly.type
_entity_poly.pdbx_seq_one_letter_code
_entity_poly.pdbx_strand_id
1 'polypeptide(L)'
;MIRIGNMNINISDFRIAILFFLKKKSHITYSSDIEIENLTWSVKTFKDNYAICATTNGSKKSKKAYYESGYKAIQRFLDVVCLIKKPAMSIDYDTKEQVSFYMINTPEHRSLEIYSRDYLKFDANIEFEIRDLDGNLIESKIEATYYPAVRYLRMSQLSDSLLDAYRYLFLSVESAINVYSPHTKNKENEWFGDVLEHANIKSKNPLVYSEGIKKHFIKNHYTKIRNKLFHSKGKMILPFDNYDMSMLYDAYIDLFDICAMIFEVHFNQNIRGGFSISESVIKSSIEGIKLDEINFSEKNVKSNMEVLKLKNIEQPLAEGYSGKLKIKLKVIDQDKNLAFDKYELNYKGNPQIYYEFKELVVINGLNSILINHSVFFTNRNIIDRPFLW
;
A
#
# COMPACT_ATOMS: atom_id res chain seq x y z
N MET A 1 -15.99 -0.56 -27.45
CA MET A 1 -14.75 0.25 -27.42
C MET A 1 -14.59 0.81 -26.03
N ILE A 2 -13.35 1.07 -25.59
CA ILE A 2 -13.04 1.78 -24.35
C ILE A 2 -12.21 3.01 -24.70
N ARG A 3 -12.56 4.18 -24.15
CA ARG A 3 -11.79 5.41 -24.27
C ARG A 3 -11.55 5.97 -22.87
N ILE A 4 -10.29 6.22 -22.52
CA ILE A 4 -9.91 6.82 -21.23
C ILE A 4 -9.04 8.02 -21.54
N GLY A 5 -9.58 9.22 -21.34
CA GLY A 5 -9.01 10.44 -21.93
C GLY A 5 -8.83 10.28 -23.45
N ASN A 6 -7.59 10.42 -23.92
CA ASN A 6 -7.22 10.23 -25.34
C ASN A 6 -6.82 8.77 -25.70
N MET A 7 -6.78 7.85 -24.74
CA MET A 7 -6.38 6.45 -24.98
C MET A 7 -7.57 5.66 -25.51
N ASN A 8 -7.49 5.17 -26.74
CA ASN A 8 -8.47 4.25 -27.30
C ASN A 8 -7.98 2.79 -27.18
N ILE A 9 -8.84 1.95 -26.61
CA ILE A 9 -8.66 0.52 -26.43
C ILE A 9 -9.81 -0.18 -27.14
N ASN A 10 -9.50 -0.89 -28.23
CA ASN A 10 -10.49 -1.69 -28.93
C ASN A 10 -10.65 -3.05 -28.23
N ILE A 11 -11.90 -3.41 -27.88
CA ILE A 11 -12.20 -4.55 -27.02
C ILE A 11 -11.91 -5.88 -27.72
N SER A 12 -12.05 -5.94 -29.06
CA SER A 12 -11.78 -7.17 -29.84
C SER A 12 -10.35 -7.67 -29.79
N ASP A 13 -9.39 -6.80 -29.43
CA ASP A 13 -7.97 -7.05 -29.69
C ASP A 13 -7.29 -7.83 -28.55
N PHE A 14 -7.99 -7.99 -27.42
CA PHE A 14 -7.49 -8.66 -26.22
C PHE A 14 -8.56 -9.53 -25.55
N ARG A 15 -8.08 -10.56 -24.84
CA ARG A 15 -8.88 -11.35 -23.88
C ARG A 15 -8.90 -10.70 -22.51
N ILE A 16 -7.75 -10.23 -22.03
CA ILE A 16 -7.58 -9.56 -20.74
C ILE A 16 -6.90 -8.21 -20.95
N ALA A 17 -7.41 -7.19 -20.27
CA ALA A 17 -6.74 -5.89 -20.15
C ALA A 17 -6.71 -5.45 -18.69
N ILE A 18 -5.61 -4.83 -18.31
CA ILE A 18 -5.38 -4.25 -16.98
C ILE A 18 -4.94 -2.80 -17.18
N LEU A 19 -5.58 -1.89 -16.47
CA LEU A 19 -5.30 -0.46 -16.57
C LEU A 19 -5.02 0.13 -15.20
N PHE A 20 -4.03 1.02 -15.15
CA PHE A 20 -3.67 1.81 -13.99
C PHE A 20 -3.55 3.28 -14.39
N PHE A 21 -3.62 4.18 -13.41
CA PHE A 21 -3.29 5.58 -13.58
C PHE A 21 -1.83 5.85 -13.17
N LEU A 22 -1.22 6.83 -13.81
CA LEU A 22 0.09 7.36 -13.51
C LEU A 22 -0.01 8.52 -12.52
N LYS A 23 1.06 8.77 -11.75
CA LYS A 23 1.10 9.92 -10.81
C LYS A 23 1.03 11.26 -11.53
N LYS A 24 1.59 11.33 -12.75
CA LYS A 24 1.55 12.48 -13.67
C LYS A 24 1.17 12.01 -15.07
N LYS A 25 0.63 12.90 -15.91
CA LYS A 25 0.35 12.61 -17.32
C LYS A 25 1.60 12.06 -18.02
N SER A 26 1.42 11.05 -18.87
CA SER A 26 2.49 10.56 -19.71
C SER A 26 2.96 11.65 -20.68
N HIS A 27 4.26 11.75 -20.84
CA HIS A 27 4.90 12.70 -21.76
C HIS A 27 5.31 12.02 -23.09
N ILE A 28 4.90 10.76 -23.31
CA ILE A 28 5.11 9.98 -24.54
C ILE A 28 3.86 9.22 -24.96
N THR A 29 3.72 9.01 -26.27
CA THR A 29 2.95 7.88 -26.81
C THR A 29 3.94 6.77 -27.13
N TYR A 30 3.80 5.62 -26.47
CA TYR A 30 4.71 4.49 -26.63
C TYR A 30 3.99 3.18 -26.31
N SER A 31 4.39 2.12 -27.01
CA SER A 31 3.92 0.76 -26.80
C SER A 31 5.08 -0.22 -26.95
N SER A 32 5.10 -1.27 -26.11
CA SER A 32 6.06 -2.36 -26.19
C SER A 32 5.42 -3.64 -25.69
N ASP A 33 5.82 -4.75 -26.29
CA ASP A 33 5.45 -6.08 -25.82
C ASP A 33 6.45 -6.54 -24.75
N ILE A 34 5.93 -6.98 -23.61
CA ILE A 34 6.69 -7.34 -22.41
C ILE A 34 6.40 -8.80 -22.04
N GLU A 35 7.44 -9.62 -22.01
CA GLU A 35 7.34 -11.02 -21.61
C GLU A 35 7.34 -11.19 -20.08
N ILE A 36 6.25 -11.76 -19.54
CA ILE A 36 6.12 -12.13 -18.12
C ILE A 36 5.65 -13.58 -18.01
N GLU A 37 6.53 -14.47 -17.52
CA GLU A 37 6.16 -15.86 -17.17
C GLU A 37 5.49 -16.60 -18.35
N ASN A 38 6.13 -16.54 -19.52
CA ASN A 38 5.67 -17.11 -20.82
C ASN A 38 4.35 -16.51 -21.32
N LEU A 39 4.10 -15.23 -21.03
CA LEU A 39 3.00 -14.46 -21.59
C LEU A 39 3.50 -13.11 -22.09
N THR A 40 3.25 -12.85 -23.36
CA THR A 40 3.36 -11.54 -23.97
C THR A 40 2.25 -10.63 -23.46
N TRP A 41 2.63 -9.50 -22.88
CA TRP A 41 1.74 -8.39 -22.54
C TRP A 41 2.06 -7.19 -23.44
N SER A 42 1.10 -6.79 -24.27
CA SER A 42 1.25 -5.54 -25.02
C SER A 42 0.87 -4.36 -24.12
N VAL A 43 1.87 -3.57 -23.74
CA VAL A 43 1.73 -2.44 -22.82
C VAL A 43 1.82 -1.13 -23.59
N LYS A 44 0.91 -0.19 -23.31
CA LYS A 44 0.81 1.10 -24.00
C LYS A 44 0.40 2.27 -23.10
N THR A 45 0.94 3.44 -23.41
CA THR A 45 0.50 4.74 -22.88
C THR A 45 0.50 5.81 -23.99
N PHE A 46 -0.24 6.90 -23.78
CA PHE A 46 -0.42 7.99 -24.75
C PHE A 46 0.00 9.32 -24.12
N LYS A 47 0.58 10.21 -24.94
CA LYS A 47 0.98 11.54 -24.48
C LYS A 47 -0.22 12.31 -23.92
N ASP A 48 0.03 13.08 -22.87
CA ASP A 48 -0.88 13.96 -22.15
C ASP A 48 -2.07 13.22 -21.47
N ASN A 49 -1.93 11.91 -21.23
CA ASN A 49 -2.91 11.03 -20.61
C ASN A 49 -2.37 10.45 -19.28
N TYR A 50 -3.21 10.32 -18.24
CA TYR A 50 -2.83 9.61 -17.00
C TYR A 50 -2.86 8.07 -17.12
N ALA A 51 -3.50 7.48 -18.12
CA ALA A 51 -3.66 6.03 -18.20
C ALA A 51 -2.44 5.27 -18.77
N ILE A 52 -2.21 4.08 -18.23
CA ILE A 52 -1.33 3.05 -18.80
C ILE A 52 -2.06 1.70 -18.81
N CYS A 53 -2.00 0.99 -19.93
CA CYS A 53 -2.75 -0.25 -20.14
C CYS A 53 -1.83 -1.39 -20.58
N ALA A 54 -1.98 -2.55 -19.95
CA ALA A 54 -1.39 -3.81 -20.37
C ALA A 54 -2.48 -4.77 -20.84
N THR A 55 -2.31 -5.36 -22.01
CA THR A 55 -3.28 -6.27 -22.64
C THR A 55 -2.63 -7.60 -23.00
N THR A 56 -3.37 -8.70 -22.90
CA THR A 56 -2.89 -10.02 -23.34
C THR A 56 -4.04 -10.90 -23.86
N ASN A 57 -3.68 -11.81 -24.76
CA ASN A 57 -4.56 -12.87 -25.27
C ASN A 57 -4.24 -14.25 -24.65
N GLY A 58 -3.09 -14.40 -23.98
CA GLY A 58 -2.70 -15.65 -23.36
C GLY A 58 -3.47 -15.94 -22.06
N SER A 59 -3.23 -17.13 -21.48
CA SER A 59 -4.03 -17.65 -20.36
C SER A 59 -3.24 -17.77 -19.04
N LYS A 60 -3.89 -17.39 -17.93
CA LYS A 60 -3.48 -17.68 -16.55
C LYS A 60 -4.57 -18.47 -15.83
N LYS A 61 -4.17 -19.19 -14.77
CA LYS A 61 -5.06 -20.02 -13.93
C LYS A 61 -6.01 -19.22 -13.03
N SER A 62 -5.75 -17.94 -12.77
CA SER A 62 -6.57 -17.11 -11.87
C SER A 62 -6.51 -15.62 -12.21
N LYS A 63 -7.53 -14.85 -11.77
CA LYS A 63 -7.55 -13.38 -11.90
C LYS A 63 -6.37 -12.72 -11.21
N LYS A 64 -6.02 -13.17 -10.00
CA LYS A 64 -4.85 -12.70 -9.24
C LYS A 64 -3.55 -12.86 -10.04
N ALA A 65 -3.37 -14.00 -10.72
CA ALA A 65 -2.19 -14.23 -11.56
C ALA A 65 -2.15 -13.33 -12.82
N TYR A 66 -3.29 -12.97 -13.41
CA TYR A 66 -3.32 -11.92 -14.45
C TYR A 66 -2.94 -10.55 -13.87
N TYR A 67 -3.54 -10.15 -12.75
CA TYR A 67 -3.22 -8.88 -12.07
C TYR A 67 -1.72 -8.76 -11.78
N GLU A 68 -1.14 -9.77 -11.13
CA GLU A 68 0.29 -9.82 -10.83
C GLU A 68 1.17 -9.74 -12.08
N SER A 69 0.84 -10.48 -13.14
CA SER A 69 1.67 -10.49 -14.35
C SER A 69 1.52 -9.23 -15.21
N GLY A 70 0.30 -8.67 -15.36
CA GLY A 70 0.08 -7.42 -16.07
C GLY A 70 0.66 -6.21 -15.33
N TYR A 71 0.61 -6.20 -14.00
CA TYR A 71 1.27 -5.17 -13.20
C TYR A 71 2.81 -5.23 -13.33
N LYS A 72 3.41 -6.43 -13.25
CA LYS A 72 4.85 -6.62 -13.55
C LYS A 72 5.21 -6.18 -14.98
N ALA A 73 4.33 -6.43 -15.96
CA ALA A 73 4.52 -5.98 -17.34
C ALA A 73 4.58 -4.45 -17.44
N ILE A 74 3.71 -3.75 -16.71
CA ILE A 74 3.70 -2.29 -16.67
C ILE A 74 4.96 -1.74 -15.99
N GLN A 75 5.40 -2.31 -14.88
CA GLN A 75 6.64 -1.86 -14.23
C GLN A 75 7.85 -2.01 -15.16
N ARG A 76 8.01 -3.18 -15.81
CA ARG A 76 9.07 -3.38 -16.82
C ARG A 76 8.95 -2.47 -18.02
N PHE A 77 7.74 -2.13 -18.46
CA PHE A 77 7.52 -1.13 -19.51
C PHE A 77 8.00 0.26 -19.06
N LEU A 78 7.72 0.66 -17.81
CA LEU A 78 8.20 1.92 -17.25
C LEU A 78 9.73 1.94 -17.11
N ASP A 79 10.36 0.82 -16.75
CA ASP A 79 11.82 0.66 -16.76
C ASP A 79 12.40 0.87 -18.18
N VAL A 80 11.81 0.22 -19.20
CA VAL A 80 12.20 0.39 -20.61
C VAL A 80 12.03 1.84 -21.06
N VAL A 81 10.95 2.51 -20.66
CA VAL A 81 10.70 3.92 -20.97
C VAL A 81 11.77 4.85 -20.41
N CYS A 82 12.33 4.56 -19.23
CA CYS A 82 13.44 5.34 -18.65
C CYS A 82 14.69 5.33 -19.56
N LEU A 83 14.89 4.26 -20.35
CA LEU A 83 16.01 4.15 -21.30
C LEU A 83 15.85 5.05 -22.54
N ILE A 84 14.65 5.59 -22.80
CA ILE A 84 14.32 6.41 -23.99
C ILE A 84 14.75 7.90 -23.78
N LYS A 85 15.62 8.19 -22.80
CA LYS A 85 16.08 9.54 -22.43
C LYS A 85 14.94 10.51 -22.12
N LYS A 86 13.91 10.03 -21.43
CA LYS A 86 12.76 10.84 -20.99
C LYS A 86 12.62 10.77 -19.45
N PRO A 87 11.87 11.71 -18.82
CA PRO A 87 11.64 11.67 -17.37
C PRO A 87 10.98 10.35 -16.95
N ALA A 88 11.38 9.82 -15.79
CA ALA A 88 10.75 8.64 -15.23
C ALA A 88 9.25 8.88 -14.96
N MET A 89 8.45 7.82 -15.15
CA MET A 89 7.03 7.77 -14.81
C MET A 89 6.79 6.68 -13.78
N SER A 90 5.80 6.89 -12.92
CA SER A 90 5.32 5.87 -11.99
C SER A 90 3.81 5.72 -12.13
N ILE A 91 3.32 4.51 -11.87
CA ILE A 91 1.92 4.30 -11.46
C ILE A 91 1.65 5.22 -10.26
N ASP A 92 0.41 5.73 -10.14
CA ASP A 92 0.00 6.35 -8.90
C ASP A 92 -0.29 5.27 -7.86
N TYR A 93 0.72 5.05 -7.03
CA TYR A 93 0.67 4.19 -5.87
C TYR A 93 0.19 4.96 -4.62
N ASP A 94 0.03 6.28 -4.73
CA ASP A 94 -0.26 7.15 -3.60
C ASP A 94 -1.69 6.95 -3.07
N THR A 95 -1.84 7.20 -1.78
CA THR A 95 -3.01 6.87 -0.98
C THR A 95 -4.34 7.41 -1.54
N LYS A 96 -5.39 6.58 -1.43
CA LYS A 96 -6.83 6.80 -1.73
C LYS A 96 -7.36 6.38 -3.10
N GLU A 97 -6.56 6.23 -4.15
CA GLU A 97 -7.10 6.10 -5.53
C GLU A 97 -6.50 4.94 -6.35
N GLN A 98 -6.24 3.78 -5.74
CA GLN A 98 -5.84 2.57 -6.50
C GLN A 98 -7.03 1.97 -7.30
N VAL A 99 -7.52 2.69 -8.32
CA VAL A 99 -8.39 2.09 -9.33
C VAL A 99 -7.59 1.40 -10.41
N SER A 100 -7.42 0.10 -10.24
CA SER A 100 -7.09 -0.79 -11.34
C SER A 100 -8.37 -1.31 -11.99
N PHE A 101 -8.48 -1.15 -13.31
CA PHE A 101 -9.53 -1.81 -14.08
C PHE A 101 -9.00 -3.16 -14.59
N TYR A 102 -9.62 -4.26 -14.17
CA TYR A 102 -9.40 -5.58 -14.71
C TYR A 102 -10.56 -5.93 -15.65
N MET A 103 -10.25 -6.21 -16.91
CA MET A 103 -11.26 -6.45 -17.94
C MET A 103 -11.14 -7.85 -18.48
N ILE A 104 -12.26 -8.58 -18.45
CA ILE A 104 -12.41 -9.86 -19.14
C ILE A 104 -13.24 -9.58 -20.39
N ASN A 105 -12.71 -9.99 -21.53
CA ASN A 105 -13.43 -10.09 -22.79
C ASN A 105 -13.37 -11.55 -23.26
N THR A 106 -14.45 -12.29 -23.02
CA THR A 106 -14.75 -13.51 -23.77
C THR A 106 -15.97 -13.24 -24.67
N PRO A 107 -16.20 -14.05 -25.73
CA PRO A 107 -17.40 -13.92 -26.56
C PRO A 107 -18.71 -13.98 -25.78
N GLU A 108 -18.71 -14.68 -24.64
CA GLU A 108 -19.86 -14.90 -23.77
C GLU A 108 -19.97 -13.90 -22.60
N HIS A 109 -18.87 -13.23 -22.24
CA HIS A 109 -18.84 -12.35 -21.06
C HIS A 109 -17.80 -11.22 -21.17
N ARG A 110 -18.31 -9.99 -21.15
CA ARG A 110 -17.55 -8.74 -21.02
C ARG A 110 -17.84 -8.11 -19.65
N SER A 111 -16.83 -8.12 -18.79
CA SER A 111 -16.91 -7.56 -17.44
C SER A 111 -15.79 -6.58 -17.17
N LEU A 112 -16.13 -5.41 -16.63
CA LEU A 112 -15.20 -4.47 -16.03
C LEU A 112 -15.15 -4.72 -14.52
N GLU A 113 -13.97 -4.98 -13.96
CA GLU A 113 -13.78 -5.03 -12.51
C GLU A 113 -12.93 -3.83 -12.08
N ILE A 114 -13.56 -2.91 -11.37
CA ILE A 114 -12.95 -1.75 -10.72
C ILE A 114 -12.51 -2.21 -9.34
N TYR A 115 -11.21 -2.33 -9.10
CA TYR A 115 -10.69 -2.43 -7.74
C TYR A 115 -10.55 -1.03 -7.17
N SER A 116 -10.65 -0.85 -5.86
CA SER A 116 -10.35 0.42 -5.19
C SER A 116 -9.89 0.15 -3.76
N ARG A 117 -9.00 0.99 -3.24
CA ARG A 117 -8.50 0.90 -1.86
C ARG A 117 -8.61 2.25 -1.18
N ASP A 118 -9.08 2.24 0.06
CA ASP A 118 -9.14 3.41 0.93
C ASP A 118 -8.51 3.13 2.29
N TYR A 119 -8.06 4.20 2.95
CA TYR A 119 -7.45 4.15 4.28
C TYR A 119 -8.20 5.06 5.24
N LEU A 120 -8.88 4.48 6.22
CA LEU A 120 -9.49 5.25 7.31
C LEU A 120 -8.39 5.72 8.27
N LYS A 121 -8.41 7.03 8.55
CA LYS A 121 -7.46 7.72 9.41
C LYS A 121 -8.10 8.04 10.75
N PHE A 122 -7.42 7.68 11.83
CA PHE A 122 -7.69 8.19 13.16
C PHE A 122 -6.51 9.05 13.58
N ASP A 123 -6.79 10.31 13.89
CA ASP A 123 -5.84 11.22 14.51
C ASP A 123 -6.28 11.39 15.98
N ALA A 124 -5.38 11.11 16.92
CA ALA A 124 -5.63 11.21 18.36
C ALA A 124 -4.69 12.24 18.96
N ASN A 125 -5.24 13.35 19.45
CA ASN A 125 -4.48 14.34 20.21
C ASN A 125 -4.59 13.99 21.69
N ILE A 126 -3.46 13.85 22.38
CA ILE A 126 -3.42 13.64 23.83
C ILE A 126 -2.47 14.65 24.44
N GLU A 127 -3.00 15.42 25.38
CA GLU A 127 -2.24 16.34 26.21
C GLU A 127 -2.10 15.71 27.61
N PHE A 128 -0.89 15.70 28.15
CA PHE A 128 -0.60 15.19 29.49
C PHE A 128 0.06 16.30 30.31
N GLU A 129 -0.51 16.61 31.46
CA GLU A 129 0.15 17.41 32.49
C GLU A 129 0.82 16.48 33.50
N ILE A 130 2.12 16.66 33.74
CA ILE A 130 2.83 15.98 34.83
C ILE A 130 2.84 16.90 36.03
N ARG A 131 2.35 16.42 37.18
CA ARG A 131 2.32 17.17 38.44
C ARG A 131 3.05 16.41 39.55
N ASP A 132 3.65 17.15 40.48
CA ASP A 132 4.26 16.57 41.68
C ASP A 132 3.21 16.21 42.74
N LEU A 133 3.66 15.71 43.90
CA LEU A 133 2.78 15.35 45.02
C LEU A 133 2.02 16.54 45.62
N ASP A 134 2.53 17.77 45.41
CA ASP A 134 1.96 19.03 45.88
C ASP A 134 1.08 19.70 44.80
N GLY A 135 0.95 19.08 43.62
CA GLY A 135 0.12 19.54 42.50
C GLY A 135 0.79 20.53 41.54
N ASN A 136 2.06 20.87 41.74
CA ASN A 136 2.80 21.78 40.85
C ASN A 136 3.15 21.09 39.53
N LEU A 137 3.17 21.85 38.43
CA LEU A 137 3.60 21.33 37.13
C LEU A 137 5.10 21.00 37.14
N ILE A 138 5.44 19.76 36.80
CA ILE A 138 6.82 19.33 36.56
C ILE A 138 7.15 19.60 35.09
N GLU A 139 7.91 20.67 34.81
CA GLU A 139 8.55 20.84 33.50
C GLU A 139 9.57 19.72 33.29
N SER A 140 9.24 18.75 32.44
CA SER A 140 10.20 17.72 32.02
C SER A 140 11.23 18.32 31.06
N LYS A 141 12.33 18.84 31.63
CA LYS A 141 13.54 19.16 30.86
C LYS A 141 14.21 17.89 30.38
N ILE A 142 13.71 17.35 29.27
CA ILE A 142 14.33 16.24 28.56
C ILE A 142 15.59 16.75 27.87
N GLU A 143 16.74 16.55 28.50
CA GLU A 143 18.03 16.75 27.83
C GLU A 143 18.19 15.70 26.73
N ALA A 144 18.07 16.14 25.48
CA ALA A 144 18.15 15.28 24.30
C ALA A 144 19.46 15.51 23.54
N THR A 145 20.39 14.56 23.65
CA THR A 145 21.64 14.56 22.88
C THR A 145 21.39 14.07 21.45
N TYR A 146 21.92 14.79 20.45
CA TYR A 146 21.83 14.38 19.05
C TYR A 146 22.79 13.22 18.74
N TYR A 147 22.25 12.17 18.10
CA TYR A 147 23.03 11.11 17.46
C TYR A 147 22.56 10.89 16.01
N PRO A 148 23.42 10.46 15.07
CA PRO A 148 23.01 10.13 13.70
C PRO A 148 21.86 9.11 13.62
N ALA A 149 21.80 8.15 14.55
CA ALA A 149 20.69 7.21 14.68
C ALA A 149 19.31 7.91 14.77
N VAL A 150 19.20 9.00 15.53
CA VAL A 150 17.95 9.78 15.68
C VAL A 150 17.49 10.35 14.34
N ARG A 151 18.43 10.74 13.46
CA ARG A 151 18.08 11.21 12.10
C ARG A 151 17.47 10.09 11.27
N TYR A 152 18.03 8.88 11.33
CA TYR A 152 17.49 7.73 10.62
C TYR A 152 16.14 7.28 11.18
N LEU A 153 15.96 7.25 12.51
CA LEU A 153 14.65 7.01 13.14
C LEU A 153 13.59 8.03 12.68
N ARG A 154 13.95 9.32 12.63
CA ARG A 154 13.04 10.35 12.11
C ARG A 154 12.71 10.14 10.62
N MET A 155 13.69 9.73 9.82
CA MET A 155 13.46 9.42 8.39
C MET A 155 12.63 8.15 8.20
N SER A 156 12.75 7.14 9.08
CA SER A 156 11.91 5.94 9.00
C SER A 156 10.45 6.26 9.29
N GLN A 157 10.21 7.11 10.29
CA GLN A 157 8.88 7.64 10.58
C GLN A 157 8.37 8.48 9.39
N LEU A 158 9.14 9.45 8.90
CA LEU A 158 8.71 10.38 7.84
C LEU A 158 8.57 9.77 6.44
N SER A 159 8.97 8.51 6.21
CA SER A 159 8.92 7.91 4.88
C SER A 159 7.51 7.41 4.53
N ASP A 160 7.03 7.80 3.34
CA ASP A 160 5.80 7.26 2.78
C ASP A 160 5.99 5.81 2.26
N SER A 161 7.22 5.35 2.04
CA SER A 161 7.54 4.02 1.48
C SER A 161 7.93 3.04 2.57
N LEU A 162 7.26 1.89 2.72
CA LEU A 162 7.65 0.88 3.73
C LEU A 162 9.07 0.35 3.51
N LEU A 163 9.48 0.24 2.25
CA LEU A 163 10.83 -0.21 1.87
C LEU A 163 11.89 0.75 2.44
N ASP A 164 11.64 2.05 2.32
CA ASP A 164 12.58 3.08 2.76
C ASP A 164 12.44 3.37 4.26
N ALA A 165 11.23 3.28 4.82
CA ALA A 165 10.99 3.29 6.25
C ALA A 165 11.78 2.18 6.96
N TYR A 166 11.66 0.93 6.48
CA TYR A 166 12.46 -0.19 6.99
C TYR A 166 13.96 0.04 6.81
N ARG A 167 14.40 0.53 5.64
CA ARG A 167 15.83 0.83 5.39
C ARG A 167 16.37 1.84 6.40
N TYR A 168 15.67 2.94 6.60
CA TYR A 168 16.05 3.97 7.57
C TYR A 168 16.00 3.44 9.01
N LEU A 169 15.01 2.63 9.37
CA LEU A 169 14.93 2.04 10.71
C LEU A 169 16.11 1.08 10.97
N PHE A 170 16.50 0.29 9.97
CA PHE A 170 17.69 -0.56 10.04
C PHE A 170 18.97 0.28 10.21
N LEU A 171 19.11 1.39 9.48
CA LEU A 171 20.24 2.31 9.63
C LEU A 171 20.25 3.03 11.00
N SER A 172 19.08 3.25 11.62
CA SER A 172 18.98 3.72 13.00
C SER A 172 19.55 2.70 13.99
N VAL A 173 19.14 1.43 13.86
CA VAL A 173 19.66 0.31 14.65
C VAL A 173 21.17 0.13 14.47
N GLU A 174 21.66 0.08 13.22
CA GLU A 174 23.08 -0.02 12.88
C GLU A 174 23.90 1.15 13.46
N SER A 175 23.41 2.38 13.30
CA SER A 175 24.08 3.56 13.84
C SER A 175 24.08 3.62 15.37
N ALA A 176 23.03 3.14 16.04
CA ALA A 176 22.97 3.14 17.50
C ALA A 176 23.87 2.05 18.11
N ILE A 177 23.87 0.85 17.51
CA ILE A 177 24.76 -0.26 17.88
C ILE A 177 26.24 0.16 17.71
N ASN A 178 26.60 0.81 16.61
CA ASN A 178 27.98 1.25 16.37
C ASN A 178 28.46 2.36 17.34
N VAL A 179 27.55 3.15 17.93
CA VAL A 179 27.90 4.11 19.00
C VAL A 179 28.19 3.41 20.33
N TYR A 180 27.46 2.34 20.65
CA TYR A 180 27.64 1.60 21.91
C TYR A 180 28.78 0.57 21.87
N SER A 181 28.96 -0.11 20.75
CA SER A 181 29.99 -1.12 20.54
C SER A 181 30.48 -1.04 19.10
N PRO A 182 31.49 -0.20 18.80
CA PRO A 182 31.99 0.00 17.45
C PRO A 182 32.43 -1.30 16.77
N HIS A 183 32.11 -1.46 15.49
CA HIS A 183 32.55 -2.63 14.73
C HIS A 183 34.07 -2.57 14.50
N THR A 184 34.79 -3.62 14.94
CA THR A 184 36.27 -3.63 14.90
C THR A 184 36.86 -4.71 13.99
N LYS A 185 36.53 -6.00 14.20
CA LYS A 185 37.15 -7.12 13.43
C LYS A 185 36.28 -8.36 13.15
N ASN A 186 35.19 -8.60 13.87
CA ASN A 186 34.37 -9.82 13.71
C ASN A 186 33.48 -9.75 12.44
N LYS A 187 32.81 -10.84 12.07
CA LYS A 187 31.80 -10.74 11.00
C LYS A 187 30.66 -9.83 11.45
N GLU A 188 30.16 -9.00 10.54
CA GLU A 188 29.12 -8.01 10.79
C GLU A 188 27.86 -8.62 11.45
N ASN A 189 27.42 -9.79 10.97
CA ASN A 189 26.27 -10.52 11.50
C ASN A 189 26.53 -11.11 12.91
N GLU A 190 27.77 -11.50 13.23
CA GLU A 190 28.13 -11.95 14.57
C GLU A 190 28.11 -10.76 15.54
N TRP A 191 28.73 -9.64 15.15
CA TRP A 191 28.75 -8.38 15.89
C TRP A 191 27.35 -7.84 16.21
N PHE A 192 26.47 -7.72 15.22
CA PHE A 192 25.06 -7.35 15.45
C PHE A 192 24.41 -8.26 16.50
N GLY A 193 24.59 -9.58 16.36
CA GLY A 193 24.03 -10.57 17.25
C GLY A 193 24.50 -10.43 18.70
N ASP A 194 25.82 -10.30 18.90
CA ASP A 194 26.43 -10.17 20.23
C ASP A 194 26.01 -8.89 20.94
N VAL A 195 25.97 -7.75 20.22
CA VAL A 195 25.59 -6.46 20.80
C VAL A 195 24.11 -6.42 21.16
N LEU A 196 23.23 -6.97 20.32
CA LEU A 196 21.80 -7.07 20.60
C LEU A 196 21.51 -7.97 21.81
N GLU A 197 22.21 -9.10 21.93
CA GLU A 197 22.08 -10.01 23.07
C GLU A 197 22.50 -9.32 24.39
N HIS A 198 23.62 -8.59 24.38
CA HIS A 198 24.05 -7.79 25.53
C HIS A 198 23.05 -6.67 25.86
N ALA A 199 22.58 -5.92 24.85
CA ALA A 199 21.60 -4.85 25.05
C ALA A 199 20.30 -5.39 25.65
N ASN A 200 19.80 -6.53 25.16
CA ASN A 200 18.58 -7.15 25.67
C ASN A 200 18.66 -7.55 27.15
N ILE A 201 19.82 -8.07 27.59
CA ILE A 201 20.08 -8.40 29.00
C ILE A 201 20.06 -7.15 29.91
N LYS A 202 20.39 -5.97 29.37
CA LYS A 202 20.39 -4.70 30.10
C LYS A 202 19.08 -3.90 30.01
N SER A 203 18.15 -4.31 29.15
CA SER A 203 16.87 -3.63 28.95
C SER A 203 15.97 -3.78 30.19
N LYS A 204 15.24 -2.72 30.57
CA LYS A 204 14.15 -2.84 31.56
C LYS A 204 12.97 -3.61 30.96
N ASN A 205 12.88 -3.64 29.63
CA ASN A 205 11.89 -4.36 28.84
C ASN A 205 12.60 -5.33 27.89
N PRO A 206 13.05 -6.52 28.35
CA PRO A 206 13.71 -7.49 27.48
C PRO A 206 12.74 -8.05 26.44
N LEU A 207 13.17 -8.11 25.19
CA LEU A 207 12.45 -8.74 24.10
C LEU A 207 12.64 -10.26 24.16
N VAL A 208 11.51 -10.98 24.12
CA VAL A 208 11.48 -12.44 24.28
C VAL A 208 11.16 -13.11 22.94
N TYR A 209 12.13 -13.82 22.40
CA TYR A 209 12.01 -14.60 21.16
C TYR A 209 12.34 -16.06 21.43
N SER A 210 11.59 -17.00 20.84
CA SER A 210 11.76 -18.44 21.06
C SER A 210 13.14 -18.99 20.66
N GLU A 211 13.80 -18.36 19.68
CA GLU A 211 15.18 -18.70 19.28
C GLU A 211 16.25 -17.75 19.87
N GLY A 212 15.86 -16.79 20.70
CA GLY A 212 16.71 -15.73 21.25
C GLY A 212 16.94 -14.57 20.26
N ILE A 213 17.08 -13.34 20.79
CA ILE A 213 17.16 -12.10 20.00
C ILE A 213 18.25 -12.15 18.92
N LYS A 214 19.42 -12.73 19.23
CA LYS A 214 20.54 -12.89 18.30
C LYS A 214 20.17 -13.72 17.07
N LYS A 215 19.62 -14.92 17.25
CA LYS A 215 19.23 -15.78 16.12
C LYS A 215 18.06 -15.18 15.35
N HIS A 216 17.07 -14.65 16.08
CA HIS A 216 15.90 -13.99 15.52
C HIS A 216 16.30 -12.83 14.61
N PHE A 217 17.14 -11.90 15.08
CA PHE A 217 17.55 -10.74 14.30
C PHE A 217 18.34 -11.11 13.04
N ILE A 218 19.30 -12.03 13.15
CA ILE A 218 20.12 -12.44 12.01
C ILE A 218 19.32 -13.21 10.96
N LYS A 219 18.33 -13.99 11.38
CA LYS A 219 17.41 -14.70 10.48
C LYS A 219 16.40 -13.76 9.83
N ASN A 220 15.65 -13.00 10.63
CA ASN A 220 14.46 -12.27 10.18
C ASN A 220 14.79 -10.88 9.63
N HIS A 221 15.66 -10.09 10.28
CA HIS A 221 16.05 -8.78 9.76
C HIS A 221 17.22 -8.87 8.81
N TYR A 222 18.38 -9.38 9.25
CA TYR A 222 19.61 -9.37 8.45
C TYR A 222 19.48 -10.22 7.18
N THR A 223 19.16 -11.51 7.32
CA THR A 223 19.17 -12.45 6.18
C THR A 223 17.91 -12.39 5.33
N LYS A 224 16.72 -12.39 5.95
CA LYS A 224 15.45 -12.52 5.23
C LYS A 224 14.95 -11.22 4.58
N ILE A 225 15.30 -10.06 5.14
CA ILE A 225 14.78 -8.75 4.72
C ILE A 225 15.90 -7.80 4.24
N ARG A 226 16.86 -7.41 5.11
CA ARG A 226 17.95 -6.47 4.79
C ARG A 226 18.71 -6.92 3.55
N ASN A 227 19.22 -8.16 3.51
CA ASN A 227 19.94 -8.67 2.34
C ASN A 227 19.14 -8.63 1.03
N LYS A 228 17.80 -8.66 1.07
CA LYS A 228 16.95 -8.54 -0.13
C LYS A 228 16.62 -7.10 -0.53
N LEU A 229 16.61 -6.18 0.44
CA LEU A 229 16.32 -4.75 0.24
C LEU A 229 17.56 -3.92 -0.08
N PHE A 230 18.74 -4.34 0.40
CA PHE A 230 19.99 -3.58 0.32
C PHE A 230 21.00 -4.17 -0.69
N HIS A 231 20.77 -5.37 -1.24
CA HIS A 231 21.67 -5.98 -2.22
C HIS A 231 20.94 -6.40 -3.49
N SER A 232 21.58 -6.15 -4.63
CA SER A 232 21.07 -6.48 -5.97
C SER A 232 21.37 -7.92 -6.41
N LYS A 233 21.46 -8.88 -5.48
CA LYS A 233 21.89 -10.26 -5.75
C LYS A 233 20.84 -11.27 -5.27
N GLY A 234 20.41 -12.16 -6.16
CA GLY A 234 19.46 -13.24 -5.84
C GLY A 234 18.00 -12.78 -5.74
N LYS A 235 17.26 -13.29 -4.75
CA LYS A 235 15.84 -12.95 -4.52
C LYS A 235 15.72 -11.57 -3.86
N MET A 236 15.76 -10.52 -4.67
CA MET A 236 15.61 -9.12 -4.24
C MET A 236 14.15 -8.80 -3.87
N ILE A 237 13.97 -7.68 -3.16
CA ILE A 237 12.69 -6.96 -3.03
C ILE A 237 12.90 -5.62 -3.75
N LEU A 238 12.33 -5.47 -4.94
CA LEU A 238 12.41 -4.24 -5.72
C LEU A 238 11.30 -3.24 -5.32
N PRO A 239 11.55 -1.92 -5.41
CA PRO A 239 10.49 -0.92 -5.38
C PRO A 239 9.42 -1.19 -6.44
N PHE A 240 8.17 -0.94 -6.09
CA PHE A 240 6.99 -1.12 -6.94
C PHE A 240 6.73 -2.54 -7.47
N ASP A 241 7.42 -3.58 -7.02
CA ASP A 241 6.99 -4.96 -7.27
C ASP A 241 5.75 -5.31 -6.42
N ASN A 242 4.87 -6.17 -6.94
CA ASN A 242 3.67 -6.61 -6.20
C ASN A 242 4.02 -7.72 -5.20
N TYR A 243 4.56 -7.32 -4.05
CA TYR A 243 4.81 -8.19 -2.91
C TYR A 243 3.65 -8.18 -1.91
N ASP A 244 3.47 -9.30 -1.22
CA ASP A 244 2.79 -9.29 0.06
C ASP A 244 3.71 -8.62 1.10
N MET A 245 3.40 -7.37 1.37
CA MET A 245 4.21 -6.50 2.20
C MET A 245 3.89 -6.64 3.70
N SER A 246 2.90 -7.45 4.08
CA SER A 246 2.62 -7.80 5.49
C SER A 246 3.89 -8.28 6.21
N MET A 247 4.62 -9.21 5.60
CA MET A 247 5.90 -9.73 6.10
C MET A 247 6.95 -8.62 6.33
N LEU A 248 6.95 -7.56 5.53
CA LEU A 248 7.88 -6.44 5.70
C LEU A 248 7.37 -5.45 6.76
N TYR A 249 6.06 -5.31 6.89
CA TYR A 249 5.40 -4.51 7.92
C TYR A 249 5.65 -5.11 9.31
N ASP A 250 5.37 -6.41 9.49
CA ASP A 250 5.67 -7.15 10.71
C ASP A 250 7.16 -7.00 11.08
N ALA A 251 8.05 -7.09 10.09
CA ALA A 251 9.48 -6.88 10.28
C ALA A 251 9.86 -5.42 10.57
N TYR A 252 9.05 -4.42 10.18
CA TYR A 252 9.24 -3.03 10.59
C TYR A 252 8.81 -2.81 12.04
N ILE A 253 7.67 -3.39 12.47
CA ILE A 253 7.21 -3.32 13.88
C ILE A 253 8.26 -3.96 14.81
N ASP A 254 8.66 -5.19 14.51
CA ASP A 254 9.65 -5.96 15.27
C ASP A 254 11.03 -5.27 15.32
N LEU A 255 11.46 -4.66 14.20
CA LEU A 255 12.68 -3.86 14.17
C LEU A 255 12.57 -2.55 14.98
N PHE A 256 11.36 -1.99 15.09
CA PHE A 256 11.11 -0.79 15.90
C PHE A 256 11.21 -1.11 17.39
N ASP A 257 10.67 -2.26 17.83
CA ASP A 257 10.85 -2.76 19.19
C ASP A 257 12.34 -2.95 19.55
N ILE A 258 13.11 -3.54 18.64
CA ILE A 258 14.57 -3.69 18.77
C ILE A 258 15.27 -2.33 18.81
N CYS A 259 14.90 -1.38 17.93
CA CYS A 259 15.42 -0.02 17.94
C CYS A 259 15.13 0.68 19.28
N ALA A 260 13.92 0.52 19.82
CA ALA A 260 13.51 1.12 21.08
C ALA A 260 14.28 0.55 22.28
N MET A 261 14.50 -0.76 22.32
CA MET A 261 15.35 -1.43 23.32
C MET A 261 16.78 -0.87 23.30
N ILE A 262 17.38 -0.68 22.12
CA ILE A 262 18.73 -0.11 21.97
C ILE A 262 18.77 1.34 22.48
N PHE A 263 17.79 2.16 22.12
CA PHE A 263 17.71 3.56 22.55
C PHE A 263 17.49 3.69 24.07
N GLU A 264 16.69 2.80 24.66
CA GLU A 264 16.51 2.71 26.12
C GLU A 264 17.85 2.41 26.81
N VAL A 265 18.58 1.40 26.34
CA VAL A 265 19.80 0.90 26.99
C VAL A 265 21.02 1.80 26.75
N HIS A 266 21.11 2.50 25.62
CA HIS A 266 22.31 3.27 25.24
C HIS A 266 22.17 4.78 25.44
N PHE A 267 20.96 5.32 25.22
CA PHE A 267 20.72 6.75 25.32
C PHE A 267 19.82 7.12 26.52
N ASN A 268 19.32 6.12 27.26
CA ASN A 268 18.30 6.29 28.30
C ASN A 268 17.03 7.00 27.76
N GLN A 269 16.71 6.78 26.48
CA GLN A 269 15.58 7.40 25.78
C GLN A 269 14.50 6.36 25.48
N ASN A 270 13.29 6.57 25.98
CA ASN A 270 12.14 5.74 25.61
C ASN A 270 11.48 6.32 24.34
N ILE A 271 11.78 5.73 23.18
CA ILE A 271 11.18 6.11 21.90
C ILE A 271 9.84 5.41 21.60
N ARG A 272 9.31 4.59 22.53
CA ARG A 272 7.99 3.92 22.41
C ARG A 272 6.80 4.88 22.64
N GLY A 273 7.06 6.19 22.69
CA GLY A 273 6.03 7.20 22.88
C GLY A 273 4.97 7.17 21.76
N GLY A 274 3.70 7.33 22.15
CA GLY A 274 2.55 7.22 21.27
C GLY A 274 1.39 6.54 21.97
N PHE A 275 0.17 6.79 21.51
CA PHE A 275 -1.01 6.04 21.94
C PHE A 275 -1.05 4.69 21.21
N SER A 276 -1.68 3.68 21.80
CA SER A 276 -2.04 2.46 21.07
C SER A 276 -3.54 2.23 21.23
N ILE A 277 -4.27 2.23 20.12
CA ILE A 277 -5.68 1.86 20.09
C ILE A 277 -5.69 0.32 20.03
N SER A 278 -6.33 -0.32 20.99
CA SER A 278 -6.44 -1.78 20.98
C SER A 278 -7.31 -2.26 19.83
N GLU A 279 -6.99 -3.45 19.31
CA GLU A 279 -7.77 -4.13 18.26
C GLU A 279 -9.26 -4.20 18.60
N SER A 280 -9.61 -4.39 19.87
CA SER A 280 -10.99 -4.41 20.38
C SER A 280 -11.75 -3.09 20.20
N VAL A 281 -11.10 -1.93 20.32
CA VAL A 281 -11.71 -0.61 20.11
C VAL A 281 -11.93 -0.35 18.61
N ILE A 282 -10.99 -0.81 17.77
CA ILE A 282 -11.15 -0.77 16.31
C ILE A 282 -12.31 -1.68 15.89
N LYS A 283 -12.33 -2.94 16.37
CA LYS A 283 -13.35 -3.95 16.02
C LYS A 283 -14.76 -3.53 16.43
N SER A 284 -14.95 -3.05 17.66
CA SER A 284 -16.26 -2.56 18.14
C SER A 284 -16.76 -1.32 17.41
N SER A 285 -15.87 -0.52 16.80
CA SER A 285 -16.25 0.58 15.90
C SER A 285 -16.77 0.11 14.52
N ILE A 286 -16.59 -1.17 14.17
CA ILE A 286 -16.85 -1.73 12.84
C ILE A 286 -18.03 -2.73 12.85
N GLU A 287 -18.26 -3.46 13.95
CA GLU A 287 -19.25 -4.55 14.05
C GLU A 287 -20.74 -4.15 13.88
N GLY A 288 -21.05 -2.86 13.68
CA GLY A 288 -22.42 -2.33 13.71
C GLY A 288 -23.24 -2.38 12.41
N ILE A 289 -22.77 -3.02 11.33
CA ILE A 289 -23.32 -2.79 9.98
C ILE A 289 -23.46 -4.10 9.16
N LYS A 290 -24.58 -4.28 8.43
CA LYS A 290 -24.99 -5.48 7.64
C LYS A 290 -25.29 -5.12 6.17
N LEU A 291 -25.42 -6.08 5.22
CA LEU A 291 -25.82 -5.86 3.81
C LEU A 291 -26.61 -7.06 3.22
N ASP A 292 -27.60 -6.78 2.36
CA ASP A 292 -28.30 -7.73 1.46
C ASP A 292 -28.29 -7.23 -0.02
N GLU A 293 -28.42 -8.14 -0.99
CA GLU A 293 -28.20 -7.91 -2.42
C GLU A 293 -29.05 -6.78 -3.07
N ILE A 294 -28.44 -5.96 -3.94
CA ILE A 294 -29.07 -4.79 -4.58
C ILE A 294 -29.24 -5.00 -6.09
N ASN A 295 -30.49 -4.91 -6.57
CA ASN A 295 -30.82 -4.89 -7.99
C ASN A 295 -31.19 -3.47 -8.47
N PHE A 296 -30.61 -3.03 -9.58
CA PHE A 296 -30.94 -1.73 -10.21
C PHE A 296 -32.09 -1.87 -11.21
N SER A 297 -33.09 -0.99 -11.15
CA SER A 297 -34.18 -0.88 -12.15
C SER A 297 -34.23 0.51 -12.81
N GLU A 298 -33.42 0.64 -13.87
CA GLU A 298 -33.47 1.55 -15.04
C GLU A 298 -33.78 3.06 -14.95
N LYS A 299 -34.51 3.60 -13.96
CA LYS A 299 -35.28 4.85 -14.21
C LYS A 299 -34.57 6.20 -14.12
N ASN A 300 -33.28 6.32 -13.80
CA ASN A 300 -32.60 7.63 -13.72
C ASN A 300 -31.09 7.61 -14.07
N VAL A 301 -30.74 7.25 -15.31
CA VAL A 301 -29.48 7.69 -15.93
C VAL A 301 -29.80 8.70 -17.04
N LYS A 302 -30.21 9.91 -16.64
CA LYS A 302 -30.34 11.05 -17.56
C LYS A 302 -28.99 11.75 -17.70
N SER A 303 -28.25 11.36 -18.74
CA SER A 303 -27.22 12.04 -19.58
C SER A 303 -26.33 13.21 -19.08
N ASN A 304 -26.57 13.86 -17.94
CA ASN A 304 -25.92 15.12 -17.52
C ASN A 304 -25.31 15.04 -16.11
N MET A 305 -24.89 13.86 -15.65
CA MET A 305 -24.07 13.73 -14.43
C MET A 305 -22.90 12.79 -14.70
N GLU A 306 -21.68 13.32 -14.54
CA GLU A 306 -20.41 12.61 -14.71
C GLU A 306 -20.10 11.63 -13.55
N VAL A 307 -21.03 11.56 -12.58
CA VAL A 307 -20.92 10.83 -11.30
C VAL A 307 -21.79 9.57 -11.28
N LEU A 308 -21.17 8.39 -11.14
CA LEU A 308 -21.84 7.14 -10.82
C LEU A 308 -22.21 7.10 -9.33
N LYS A 309 -23.43 7.53 -8.99
CA LYS A 309 -23.95 7.51 -7.61
C LYS A 309 -24.63 6.19 -7.29
N LEU A 310 -24.13 5.50 -6.27
CA LEU A 310 -24.76 4.31 -5.70
C LEU A 310 -25.48 4.68 -4.39
N LYS A 311 -26.75 4.25 -4.25
CA LYS A 311 -27.61 4.54 -3.09
C LYS A 311 -27.97 3.25 -2.36
N ASN A 312 -28.09 3.35 -1.03
CA ASN A 312 -28.43 2.25 -0.11
C ASN A 312 -27.45 1.08 -0.22
N ILE A 313 -26.18 1.36 0.08
CA ILE A 313 -25.16 0.34 0.33
C ILE A 313 -24.91 0.32 1.82
N GLU A 314 -24.83 -0.89 2.33
CA GLU A 314 -24.70 -1.18 3.74
C GLU A 314 -23.42 -2.11 3.81
N GLN A 315 -23.07 -2.93 4.82
CA GLN A 315 -21.67 -3.48 4.95
C GLN A 315 -21.44 -4.99 5.22
N PRO A 316 -20.26 -5.54 4.81
CA PRO A 316 -19.81 -6.93 5.00
C PRO A 316 -19.13 -7.20 6.37
N LEU A 317 -18.93 -8.48 6.72
CA LEU A 317 -18.10 -8.90 7.86
C LEU A 317 -16.63 -8.46 7.70
N ALA A 318 -16.06 -7.91 8.76
CA ALA A 318 -14.63 -7.60 8.86
C ALA A 318 -13.87 -8.73 9.59
N GLU A 319 -12.77 -9.17 9.00
CA GLU A 319 -11.79 -10.06 9.64
C GLU A 319 -10.47 -9.29 9.76
N GLY A 320 -10.09 -8.92 11.00
CA GLY A 320 -8.91 -8.11 11.30
C GLY A 320 -9.00 -6.65 10.83
N TYR A 321 -7.85 -6.03 10.59
CA TYR A 321 -7.68 -4.60 10.24
C TYR A 321 -8.14 -4.22 8.80
N SER A 322 -9.05 -4.99 8.17
CA SER A 322 -9.52 -4.71 6.82
C SER A 322 -10.98 -5.13 6.58
N GLY A 323 -11.74 -4.30 5.85
CA GLY A 323 -13.07 -4.60 5.34
C GLY A 323 -13.06 -4.68 3.80
N LYS A 324 -13.76 -5.67 3.23
CA LYS A 324 -13.83 -5.88 1.77
C LYS A 324 -15.26 -5.78 1.25
N LEU A 325 -15.61 -4.63 0.70
CA LEU A 325 -16.89 -4.37 0.06
C LEU A 325 -16.85 -4.83 -1.42
N LYS A 326 -17.83 -5.64 -1.82
CA LYS A 326 -17.95 -6.13 -3.20
C LYS A 326 -19.32 -5.82 -3.75
N ILE A 327 -19.37 -4.93 -4.74
CA ILE A 327 -20.61 -4.44 -5.37
C ILE A 327 -20.65 -4.96 -6.81
N LYS A 328 -21.65 -5.77 -7.16
CA LYS A 328 -21.84 -6.28 -8.52
C LYS A 328 -22.99 -5.53 -9.20
N LEU A 329 -22.69 -4.81 -10.26
CA LEU A 329 -23.65 -4.08 -11.09
C LEU A 329 -23.89 -4.87 -12.39
N LYS A 330 -25.13 -5.29 -12.63
CA LYS A 330 -25.54 -5.89 -13.90
C LYS A 330 -25.89 -4.77 -14.88
N VAL A 331 -25.27 -4.76 -16.06
CA VAL A 331 -25.64 -3.81 -17.12
C VAL A 331 -26.84 -4.39 -17.87
N ILE A 332 -27.97 -3.68 -17.85
CA ILE A 332 -29.25 -4.16 -18.40
C ILE A 332 -29.36 -3.86 -19.90
N ASP A 333 -28.73 -2.78 -20.36
CA ASP A 333 -28.70 -2.34 -21.76
C ASP A 333 -27.24 -2.27 -22.24
N GLN A 334 -26.90 -3.10 -23.22
CA GLN A 334 -25.53 -3.27 -23.73
C GLN A 334 -25.16 -2.24 -24.81
N ASP A 335 -26.16 -1.58 -25.41
CA ASP A 335 -26.00 -0.69 -26.56
C ASP A 335 -25.76 0.78 -26.14
N LYS A 336 -25.88 1.08 -24.85
CA LYS A 336 -25.59 2.41 -24.30
C LYS A 336 -24.11 2.59 -23.93
N ASN A 337 -23.55 3.72 -24.35
CA ASN A 337 -22.24 4.18 -23.89
C ASN A 337 -22.35 4.59 -22.42
N LEU A 338 -21.50 4.04 -21.55
CA LEU A 338 -21.33 4.53 -20.18
C LEU A 338 -20.14 5.50 -20.15
N ALA A 339 -20.33 6.68 -19.57
CA ALA A 339 -19.27 7.67 -19.36
C ALA A 339 -19.29 8.15 -17.91
N PHE A 340 -18.13 8.14 -17.24
CA PHE A 340 -17.98 8.61 -15.85
C PHE A 340 -16.53 9.03 -15.57
N ASP A 341 -16.37 10.06 -14.74
CA ASP A 341 -15.09 10.47 -14.14
C ASP A 341 -15.15 10.52 -12.61
N LYS A 342 -16.31 10.20 -12.01
CA LYS A 342 -16.47 10.09 -10.56
C LYS A 342 -17.40 8.96 -10.18
N TYR A 343 -17.16 8.35 -9.03
CA TYR A 343 -18.02 7.33 -8.43
C TYR A 343 -18.20 7.61 -6.93
N GLU A 344 -19.42 7.43 -6.43
CA GLU A 344 -19.82 7.84 -5.07
C GLU A 344 -20.63 6.74 -4.36
N LEU A 345 -20.14 6.32 -3.19
CA LEU A 345 -20.82 5.46 -2.22
C LEU A 345 -21.46 6.33 -1.13
N ASN A 346 -22.79 6.25 -1.00
CA ASN A 346 -23.51 6.85 0.13
C ASN A 346 -23.90 5.78 1.14
N TYR A 347 -23.34 5.86 2.35
CA TYR A 347 -23.78 5.11 3.51
C TYR A 347 -24.80 5.93 4.31
N LYS A 348 -25.81 5.29 4.91
CA LYS A 348 -26.75 5.98 5.79
C LYS A 348 -26.08 6.28 7.14
N GLY A 349 -25.94 7.57 7.45
CA GLY A 349 -25.54 8.05 8.78
C GLY A 349 -24.04 8.06 9.08
N ASN A 350 -23.16 7.75 8.11
CA ASN A 350 -21.70 7.85 8.27
C ASN A 350 -20.99 7.98 6.89
N PRO A 351 -19.65 8.07 6.77
CA PRO A 351 -19.00 8.94 5.78
C PRO A 351 -19.25 8.54 4.32
N GLN A 352 -19.42 9.55 3.46
CA GLN A 352 -19.46 9.38 2.02
C GLN A 352 -18.08 9.02 1.49
N ILE A 353 -17.97 7.93 0.72
CA ILE A 353 -16.75 7.60 -0.01
C ILE A 353 -16.95 8.03 -1.46
N TYR A 354 -16.05 8.87 -1.98
CA TYR A 354 -16.05 9.28 -3.37
C TYR A 354 -14.66 9.05 -3.97
N TYR A 355 -14.66 8.57 -5.21
CA TYR A 355 -13.47 8.38 -6.02
C TYR A 355 -13.59 9.28 -7.24
N GLU A 356 -12.57 10.11 -7.47
CA GLU A 356 -12.45 10.93 -8.66
C GLU A 356 -11.40 10.30 -9.58
N PHE A 357 -11.71 10.20 -10.85
CA PHE A 357 -10.82 9.68 -11.87
C PHE A 357 -10.10 10.85 -12.54
N LYS A 358 -8.78 10.74 -12.72
CA LYS A 358 -7.98 11.76 -13.41
C LYS A 358 -8.30 11.90 -14.91
N GLU A 359 -9.10 11.02 -15.47
CA GLU A 359 -9.49 10.97 -16.88
C GLU A 359 -10.93 10.44 -16.99
N LEU A 360 -11.72 11.01 -17.90
CA LEU A 360 -13.06 10.50 -18.24
C LEU A 360 -12.95 9.08 -18.83
N VAL A 361 -13.67 8.14 -18.23
CA VAL A 361 -13.76 6.74 -18.65
C VAL A 361 -15.04 6.54 -19.44
N VAL A 362 -14.92 6.16 -20.72
CA VAL A 362 -16.05 5.86 -21.62
C VAL A 362 -15.96 4.40 -22.09
N ILE A 363 -17.03 3.62 -21.92
CA ILE A 363 -17.06 2.20 -22.23
C ILE A 363 -18.38 1.81 -22.91
N ASN A 364 -18.29 1.02 -23.99
CA ASN A 364 -19.45 0.55 -24.75
C ASN A 364 -19.44 -0.99 -24.83
N GLY A 365 -20.59 -1.63 -24.61
CA GLY A 365 -20.77 -3.08 -24.81
C GLY A 365 -20.31 -3.97 -23.65
N LEU A 366 -20.54 -3.58 -22.40
CA LEU A 366 -20.32 -4.42 -21.20
C LEU A 366 -21.57 -5.19 -20.81
N ASN A 367 -21.40 -6.40 -20.28
CA ASN A 367 -22.49 -7.17 -19.65
C ASN A 367 -22.57 -6.90 -18.13
N SER A 368 -21.46 -6.51 -17.49
CA SER A 368 -21.45 -6.18 -16.05
C SER A 368 -20.27 -5.28 -15.66
N ILE A 369 -20.44 -4.59 -14.52
CA ILE A 369 -19.40 -3.85 -13.82
C ILE A 369 -19.35 -4.37 -12.38
N LEU A 370 -18.17 -4.75 -11.90
CA LEU A 370 -17.92 -5.18 -10.53
C LEU A 370 -17.02 -4.17 -9.85
N ILE A 371 -17.46 -3.56 -8.75
CA ILE A 371 -16.63 -2.68 -7.93
C ILE A 371 -16.20 -3.46 -6.68
N ASN A 372 -14.91 -3.77 -6.58
CA ASN A 372 -14.28 -4.39 -5.43
C ASN A 372 -13.56 -3.29 -4.63
N HIS A 373 -14.19 -2.79 -3.58
CA HIS A 373 -13.67 -1.72 -2.74
C HIS A 373 -13.14 -2.29 -1.42
N SER A 374 -11.89 -2.02 -1.07
CA SER A 374 -11.26 -2.50 0.17
C SER A 374 -10.90 -1.32 1.07
N VAL A 375 -11.48 -1.29 2.26
CA VAL A 375 -11.15 -0.30 3.28
C VAL A 375 -10.16 -0.92 4.26
N PHE A 376 -9.02 -0.25 4.40
CA PHE A 376 -7.98 -0.60 5.37
C PHE A 376 -8.00 0.42 6.51
N PHE A 377 -7.70 -0.03 7.71
CA PHE A 377 -7.62 0.82 8.89
C PHE A 377 -6.14 1.10 9.21
N THR A 378 -5.78 2.37 9.40
CA THR A 378 -4.43 2.74 9.87
C THR A 378 -4.53 3.69 11.05
N ASN A 379 -4.13 3.19 12.22
CA ASN A 379 -4.03 3.98 13.45
C ASN A 379 -2.78 4.88 13.34
N ARG A 380 -2.91 6.21 13.25
CA ARG A 380 -1.75 7.08 12.99
C ARG A 380 -0.84 7.35 14.20
N ASN A 381 -0.59 6.33 15.00
CA ASN A 381 0.52 6.32 15.93
C ASN A 381 1.80 5.83 15.23
N ILE A 382 2.97 6.01 15.89
CA ILE A 382 4.31 5.96 15.27
C ILE A 382 4.65 4.65 14.51
N ILE A 383 3.89 3.59 14.75
CA ILE A 383 4.10 2.23 14.25
C ILE A 383 3.14 1.88 13.09
N ASP A 384 1.95 2.50 13.00
CA ASP A 384 0.84 2.08 12.13
C ASP A 384 0.56 3.05 10.96
N ARG A 385 1.60 3.40 10.18
CA ARG A 385 1.46 4.30 9.02
C ARG A 385 0.92 3.57 7.78
N PRO A 386 0.04 4.21 6.96
CA PRO A 386 -0.27 3.75 5.61
C PRO A 386 0.96 3.98 4.74
N PHE A 387 1.85 3.00 4.71
CA PHE A 387 2.92 2.99 3.73
C PHE A 387 2.35 2.77 2.32
N LEU A 388 3.06 3.30 1.32
CA LEU A 388 2.78 3.12 -0.10
C LEU A 388 3.16 1.70 -0.57
N TRP A 389 2.24 0.78 -0.29
CA TRP A 389 1.90 -0.39 -1.12
C TRP A 389 0.71 -0.09 -2.07
#